data_AF-A0A267ENY7-F1
#
_entry.id   AF-A0A267ENY7-F1
#
_cell.length_a   1.000
_cell.length_b   1.000
_cell.length_c   1.000
_cell.angle_alpha   90.00
_cell.angle_beta   90.00
_cell.angle_gamma   90.00
#
_symmetry.space_group_name_H-M   'P 1'
#
loop_
_entity.id
_entity.type
_entity.pdbx_description
1 polymer ?
#
loop_
_entity_poly.entity_id
_entity_poly.type
_entity_poly.pdbx_seq_one_letter_code
_entity_poly.pdbx_strand_id
1 'polypeptide(L)'
;YYHLPSNRAQLTLATGNPMPKKSNSAAASAAAAAAIKSSKAPSAAGKAGAANGDAKFIDSIDPEDPEYQRQLMRPAEIKEDLTLMEQRKRVSLILNSEAFRRELEEIVQSQLKTGGAQPASLDALRQLSDLLAPSASSSVAAATTSVLPVNDLRGGDAAAYQPEERLLRCKLAAVYRLVDLHGWSEGIYNHVTARVEGASEHFLINPFGLEYREITAGSLVKIDLAGDIVDRGCTVFGVNKAGWVLHSAIHSARPDIRAIVHLHSNEALAVANSRCGLLPLCPEALAIMDEVAFHDFHGIVSDESERPALIESIGQKATVLLLRHHGVCVCGATLEEAWRRTELLMTAARIQLESLRAAGGPDNLWLPSEAAVAAGKAAAARSGANGWSFGQLEFEAAMRELDGAGYRTGYVYKEPRLRAPEDRPRKPQKPPTPLPEEEEAVAAPAGDEANAPETAQAAEPDPVESAKEEPVGESGTEQSQPAAEEAEKLNFDQSEQQPEV
;
A
#
# COMPACT_ATOMS: atom_id res chain seq x y z
N TYR A 1 -18.01 25.43 -13.06
CA TYR A 1 -19.17 24.58 -12.79
C TYR A 1 -18.80 23.58 -11.70
N TYR A 2 -19.15 23.86 -10.45
CA TYR A 2 -19.37 22.88 -9.37
C TYR A 2 -20.12 23.63 -8.27
N HIS A 3 -21.37 23.23 -7.99
CA HIS A 3 -22.19 23.83 -6.95
C HIS A 3 -22.40 22.79 -5.84
N LEU A 4 -21.93 23.10 -4.63
CA LEU A 4 -22.32 22.42 -3.40
C LEU A 4 -23.44 23.22 -2.73
N PRO A 5 -24.57 22.61 -2.35
CA PRO A 5 -25.57 23.25 -1.51
C PRO A 5 -25.22 23.07 -0.02
N SER A 6 -24.90 24.17 0.66
CA SER A 6 -24.93 24.21 2.13
C SER A 6 -26.37 24.26 2.62
N ASN A 7 -26.79 23.32 3.46
CA ASN A 7 -28.07 23.42 4.18
C ASN A 7 -27.82 23.85 5.63
N ARG A 8 -27.94 25.16 5.87
CA ARG A 8 -27.89 25.77 7.20
C ARG A 8 -29.30 25.83 7.77
N ALA A 9 -29.55 25.12 8.87
CA ALA A 9 -30.86 25.11 9.51
C ALA A 9 -31.30 26.53 9.93
N GLN A 10 -32.55 26.88 9.63
CA GLN A 10 -33.20 28.08 10.16
C GLN A 10 -33.97 27.71 11.44
N LEU A 11 -33.50 28.21 12.58
CA LEU A 11 -34.22 28.19 13.84
C LEU A 11 -35.16 29.39 13.91
N THR A 12 -36.47 29.15 13.91
CA THR A 12 -37.48 30.19 14.12
C THR A 12 -37.68 30.45 15.61
N LEU A 13 -37.60 31.73 15.99
CA LEU A 13 -37.90 32.22 17.33
C LEU A 13 -39.42 32.24 17.58
N ALA A 14 -39.86 31.69 18.72
CA ALA A 14 -41.19 31.93 19.27
C ALA A 14 -41.06 32.32 20.75
N THR A 15 -41.70 33.42 21.13
CA THR A 15 -41.56 34.08 22.43
C THR A 15 -42.67 33.69 23.41
N GLY A 16 -42.35 33.38 24.68
CA GLY A 16 -43.34 33.20 25.74
C GLY A 16 -42.74 32.91 27.12
N ASN A 17 -42.83 33.88 28.04
CA ASN A 17 -42.49 33.78 29.48
C ASN A 17 -43.82 33.62 30.30
N PRO A 18 -43.89 33.33 31.63
CA PRO A 18 -42.86 33.52 32.66
C PRO A 18 -42.70 32.43 33.77
N MET A 19 -41.69 32.65 34.64
CA MET A 19 -41.29 31.88 35.84
C MET A 19 -42.33 31.75 36.98
N PRO A 20 -42.04 30.88 37.98
CA PRO A 20 -41.73 31.43 39.32
C PRO A 20 -40.60 30.75 40.16
N LYS A 21 -39.66 31.61 40.62
CA LYS A 21 -39.08 31.74 41.99
C LYS A 21 -38.40 30.57 42.76
N LYS A 22 -37.09 30.80 43.02
CA LYS A 22 -36.33 30.73 44.31
C LYS A 22 -36.12 29.39 45.04
N SER A 23 -34.84 29.04 45.27
CA SER A 23 -34.24 28.97 46.62
C SER A 23 -32.69 29.10 46.56
N ASN A 24 -32.01 29.26 47.70
CA ASN A 24 -30.61 29.71 47.80
C ASN A 24 -29.62 28.58 48.14
N SER A 25 -28.36 28.72 47.72
CA SER A 25 -27.19 28.62 48.63
C SER A 25 -25.98 29.37 48.04
N ALA A 26 -25.02 29.75 48.89
CA ALA A 26 -23.87 30.58 48.54
C ALA A 26 -22.62 30.21 49.37
N ALA A 27 -21.49 30.86 49.05
CA ALA A 27 -20.11 30.66 49.56
C ALA A 27 -19.32 29.52 48.88
N ALA A 28 -18.02 29.65 48.54
CA ALA A 28 -17.04 30.74 48.81
C ALA A 28 -16.26 31.12 47.53
N SER A 29 -16.01 32.41 47.25
CA SER A 29 -14.73 33.14 47.45
C SER A 29 -13.50 32.41 46.90
N ALA A 30 -12.74 32.86 45.88
CA ALA A 30 -12.38 34.19 45.37
C ALA A 30 -11.48 35.04 46.28
N ALA A 31 -10.20 35.17 45.89
CA ALA A 31 -9.22 36.25 46.21
C ALA A 31 -7.89 35.91 45.50
N ALA A 32 -7.00 36.84 45.11
CA ALA A 32 -7.12 38.24 44.69
C ALA A 32 -5.81 38.63 43.95
N ALA A 33 -5.81 39.68 43.14
CA ALA A 33 -4.66 40.05 42.29
C ALA A 33 -3.81 41.22 42.83
N ALA A 34 -2.67 41.42 42.15
CA ALA A 34 -1.93 42.67 41.94
C ALA A 34 -0.91 43.19 42.99
N ALA A 35 0.30 43.47 42.50
CA ALA A 35 1.12 44.61 42.89
C ALA A 35 2.08 45.02 41.74
N ILE A 36 2.02 46.29 41.32
CA ILE A 36 2.99 46.93 40.38
C ILE A 36 3.74 47.99 41.17
N LYS A 37 5.09 48.08 41.03
CA LYS A 37 5.82 49.35 41.18
C LYS A 37 7.25 49.33 40.60
N SER A 38 7.71 50.52 40.25
CA SER A 38 8.86 50.86 39.41
C SER A 38 10.17 51.14 40.16
N SER A 39 11.33 50.99 39.50
CA SER A 39 12.51 51.82 39.77
C SER A 39 13.47 51.96 38.56
N LYS A 40 14.18 53.10 38.51
CA LYS A 40 15.12 53.55 37.45
C LYS A 40 16.48 52.82 37.45
N ALA A 41 17.19 52.90 36.32
CA ALA A 41 18.62 52.55 36.17
C ALA A 41 19.58 53.53 36.89
N PRO A 42 20.89 53.19 37.02
CA PRO A 42 21.83 53.68 36.00
C PRO A 42 23.02 52.75 35.60
N SER A 43 23.68 53.15 34.52
CA SER A 43 24.89 52.61 33.84
C SER A 43 26.15 52.34 34.70
N ALA A 44 26.93 51.30 34.36
CA ALA A 44 28.35 51.44 33.94
C ALA A 44 29.03 50.15 33.38
N ALA A 45 29.73 50.34 32.26
CA ALA A 45 30.70 49.51 31.50
C ALA A 45 31.32 48.19 32.06
N GLY A 46 31.44 47.19 31.16
CA GLY A 46 32.37 46.04 31.20
C GLY A 46 32.39 45.31 29.84
N LYS A 47 33.56 44.89 29.31
CA LYS A 47 33.75 44.45 27.90
C LYS A 47 33.78 42.92 27.69
N ALA A 48 33.59 42.55 26.41
CA ALA A 48 33.83 41.24 25.76
C ALA A 48 32.76 40.16 26.01
N GLY A 49 32.39 39.33 25.02
CA GLY A 49 32.78 39.28 23.60
C GLY A 49 32.11 38.11 22.88
N ALA A 50 32.49 37.87 21.61
CA ALA A 50 31.95 36.86 20.68
C ALA A 50 30.55 37.15 20.10
N ALA A 51 30.45 36.97 18.78
CA ALA A 51 29.21 37.10 18.02
C ALA A 51 28.60 35.72 17.78
N ASN A 52 27.27 35.68 17.66
CA ASN A 52 26.63 34.74 16.74
C ASN A 52 25.39 35.42 16.16
N GLY A 53 25.24 35.38 14.84
CA GLY A 53 24.13 36.02 14.15
C GLY A 53 23.02 35.03 13.88
N ASP A 54 21.80 35.41 14.23
CA ASP A 54 20.57 34.84 13.69
C ASP A 54 19.48 35.93 13.65
N ALA A 55 18.49 35.73 12.78
CA ALA A 55 17.38 36.65 12.49
C ALA A 55 17.74 37.97 11.76
N LYS A 56 18.00 37.88 10.45
CA LYS A 56 17.61 38.88 9.41
C LYS A 56 17.84 38.32 8.00
N PHE A 57 16.79 37.82 7.35
CA PHE A 57 16.86 37.35 5.94
C PHE A 57 15.62 37.72 5.11
N ILE A 58 14.88 38.78 5.48
CA ILE A 58 13.70 39.24 4.72
C ILE A 58 13.74 40.75 4.39
N ASP A 59 14.52 41.57 5.12
CA ASP A 59 14.60 43.02 4.89
C ASP A 59 16.01 43.50 4.46
N SER A 60 16.35 43.32 3.18
CA SER A 60 17.25 44.20 2.40
C SER A 60 17.41 43.75 0.94
N ILE A 61 16.40 43.98 0.10
CA ILE A 61 16.62 44.14 -1.35
C ILE A 61 16.44 45.63 -1.62
N ASP A 62 17.52 46.31 -2.02
CA ASP A 62 17.48 47.72 -2.40
C ASP A 62 17.03 47.82 -3.88
N PRO A 63 15.85 48.36 -4.19
CA PRO A 63 15.35 48.45 -5.56
C PRO A 63 16.16 49.43 -6.44
N GLU A 64 17.03 50.25 -5.84
CA GLU A 64 17.92 51.18 -6.55
C GLU A 64 19.30 50.57 -6.90
N ASP A 65 19.59 49.31 -6.51
CA ASP A 65 20.89 48.67 -6.80
C ASP A 65 21.13 48.53 -8.33
N PRO A 66 22.20 49.13 -8.88
CA PRO A 66 22.55 49.02 -10.29
C PRO A 66 22.77 47.58 -10.79
N GLU A 67 23.17 46.64 -9.93
CA GLU A 67 23.30 45.22 -10.32
C GLU A 67 21.93 44.53 -10.38
N TYR A 68 21.05 44.77 -9.42
CA TYR A 68 19.68 44.27 -9.44
C TYR A 68 18.90 44.79 -10.67
N GLN A 69 19.01 46.09 -10.97
CA GLN A 69 18.39 46.68 -12.16
C GLN A 69 18.98 46.11 -13.46
N ARG A 70 20.30 45.87 -13.53
CA ARG A 70 20.93 45.16 -14.67
C ARG A 70 20.49 43.71 -14.81
N GLN A 71 20.16 43.01 -13.72
CA GLN A 71 19.62 41.65 -13.77
C GLN A 71 18.16 41.64 -14.21
N LEU A 72 17.37 42.66 -13.84
CA LEU A 72 16.00 42.83 -14.30
C LEU A 72 15.95 43.15 -15.80
N MET A 73 16.77 44.10 -16.26
CA MET A 73 16.81 44.60 -17.64
C MET A 73 17.57 43.70 -18.64
N ARG A 74 18.12 42.55 -18.21
CA ARG A 74 18.87 41.64 -19.10
C ARG A 74 17.90 40.81 -19.98
N PRO A 75 18.01 40.87 -21.32
CA PRO A 75 17.20 40.06 -22.25
C PRO A 75 17.28 38.56 -21.94
N ALA A 76 16.20 37.83 -22.22
CA ALA A 76 16.07 36.41 -21.92
C ALA A 76 17.19 35.57 -22.57
N GLU A 77 17.49 35.82 -23.84
CA GLU A 77 18.56 35.15 -24.61
C GLU A 77 19.93 35.25 -23.93
N ILE A 78 20.25 36.39 -23.31
CA ILE A 78 21.52 36.61 -22.60
C ILE A 78 21.52 35.95 -21.21
N LYS A 79 20.34 35.79 -20.57
CA LYS A 79 20.21 34.98 -19.35
C LYS A 79 20.45 33.50 -19.66
N GLU A 80 19.85 32.99 -20.74
CA GLU A 80 20.02 31.60 -21.18
C GLU A 80 21.49 31.30 -21.54
N ASP A 81 22.14 32.13 -22.36
CA ASP A 81 23.55 31.90 -22.75
C ASP A 81 24.52 31.94 -21.55
N LEU A 82 24.27 32.81 -20.56
CA LEU A 82 25.04 32.80 -19.30
C LEU A 82 24.82 31.51 -18.49
N THR A 83 23.59 31.00 -18.40
CA THR A 83 23.35 29.71 -17.71
C THR A 83 24.01 28.54 -18.46
N LEU A 84 24.00 28.55 -19.80
CA LEU A 84 24.69 27.57 -20.64
C LEU A 84 26.21 27.66 -20.49
N MET A 85 26.78 28.87 -20.38
CA MET A 85 28.20 29.07 -20.07
C MET A 85 28.57 28.53 -18.69
N GLU A 86 27.75 28.75 -17.66
CA GLU A 86 27.99 28.19 -16.33
C GLU A 86 27.89 26.67 -16.30
N GLN A 87 26.90 26.09 -16.99
CA GLN A 87 26.76 24.64 -17.13
C GLN A 87 28.00 24.06 -17.84
N ARG A 88 28.45 24.66 -18.95
CA ARG A 88 29.68 24.25 -19.66
C ARG A 88 30.92 24.34 -18.76
N LYS A 89 31.03 25.37 -17.91
CA LYS A 89 32.11 25.48 -16.91
C LYS A 89 32.04 24.38 -15.84
N ARG A 90 30.86 24.06 -15.32
CA ARG A 90 30.66 22.97 -14.34
C ARG A 90 31.00 21.60 -14.93
N VAL A 91 30.51 21.30 -16.13
CA VAL A 91 30.82 20.04 -16.85
C VAL A 91 32.32 19.94 -17.14
N SER A 92 32.98 21.03 -17.55
CA SER A 92 34.43 21.06 -17.75
C SER A 92 35.22 20.83 -16.45
N LEU A 93 34.76 21.36 -15.31
CA LEU A 93 35.35 21.10 -14.00
C LEU A 93 35.22 19.63 -13.56
N ILE A 94 34.04 19.02 -13.76
CA ILE A 94 33.79 17.61 -13.42
C ILE A 94 34.65 16.70 -14.29
N LEU A 95 34.66 16.91 -15.61
CA LEU A 95 35.46 16.11 -16.55
C LEU A 95 36.98 16.25 -16.35
N ASN A 96 37.44 17.33 -15.70
CA ASN A 96 38.85 17.53 -15.37
C ASN A 96 39.23 17.15 -13.93
N SER A 97 38.28 16.67 -13.11
CA SER A 97 38.56 16.17 -11.77
C SER A 97 39.32 14.84 -11.82
N GLU A 98 40.52 14.79 -11.21
CA GLU A 98 41.30 13.55 -11.09
C GLU A 98 40.59 12.48 -10.25
N ALA A 99 39.79 12.89 -9.25
CA ALA A 99 39.02 11.96 -8.43
C ALA A 99 37.94 11.25 -9.26
N PHE A 100 37.18 12.03 -10.04
CA PHE A 100 36.15 11.51 -10.94
C PHE A 100 36.73 10.60 -12.02
N ARG A 101 37.90 10.96 -12.60
CA ARG A 101 38.61 10.10 -13.55
C ARG A 101 39.02 8.76 -12.94
N ARG A 102 39.54 8.75 -11.70
CA ARG A 102 39.90 7.49 -11.00
C ARG A 102 38.70 6.59 -10.74
N GLU A 103 37.60 7.13 -10.21
CA GLU A 103 36.37 6.36 -9.99
C GLU A 103 35.84 5.74 -11.30
N LEU A 104 35.86 6.53 -12.38
CA LEU A 104 35.38 6.08 -13.70
C LEU A 104 36.31 5.03 -14.31
N GLU A 105 37.63 5.14 -14.11
CA GLU A 105 38.60 4.11 -14.48
C GLU A 105 38.44 2.81 -13.67
N GLU A 106 38.19 2.87 -12.36
CA GLU A 106 37.89 1.69 -11.54
C GLU A 106 36.60 1.00 -11.98
N ILE A 107 35.53 1.77 -12.24
CA ILE A 107 34.26 1.25 -12.75
C ILE A 107 34.47 0.55 -14.10
N VAL A 108 35.18 1.17 -15.06
CA VAL A 108 35.45 0.58 -16.38
C VAL A 108 36.35 -0.66 -16.27
N GLN A 109 37.37 -0.66 -15.40
CA GLN A 109 38.18 -1.85 -15.15
C GLN A 109 37.39 -2.99 -14.49
N SER A 110 36.40 -2.68 -13.64
CA SER A 110 35.50 -3.69 -13.07
C SER A 110 34.59 -4.33 -14.14
N GLN A 111 34.08 -3.54 -15.09
CA GLN A 111 33.28 -4.01 -16.22
C GLN A 111 34.08 -4.89 -17.19
N LEU A 112 35.36 -4.54 -17.45
CA LEU A 112 36.22 -5.32 -18.34
C LEU A 112 36.68 -6.66 -17.74
N LYS A 113 36.83 -6.75 -16.41
CA LYS A 113 37.18 -8.00 -15.72
C LYS A 113 35.97 -8.92 -15.50
N THR A 114 34.78 -8.36 -15.34
CA THR A 114 33.54 -9.11 -15.08
C THR A 114 32.62 -9.02 -16.28
N GLY A 115 32.89 -9.85 -17.30
CA GLY A 115 32.10 -9.91 -18.52
C GLY A 115 30.67 -10.42 -18.28
N GLY A 116 29.72 -9.50 -18.07
CA GLY A 116 28.30 -9.81 -17.91
C GLY A 116 27.63 -8.96 -16.84
N ALA A 117 26.45 -8.41 -17.17
CA ALA A 117 25.72 -7.43 -16.37
C ALA A 117 25.57 -7.79 -14.87
N GLN A 118 25.98 -6.85 -14.01
CA GLN A 118 25.77 -6.84 -12.56
C GLN A 118 25.10 -5.52 -12.16
N PRO A 119 24.23 -5.48 -11.13
CA PRO A 119 23.37 -4.32 -10.84
C PRO A 119 24.14 -3.05 -10.47
N ALA A 120 25.37 -3.17 -9.95
CA ALA A 120 26.24 -2.02 -9.68
C ALA A 120 26.53 -1.15 -10.93
N SER A 121 26.46 -1.70 -12.15
CA SER A 121 26.62 -0.90 -13.37
C SER A 121 25.42 0.01 -13.65
N LEU A 122 24.21 -0.39 -13.22
CA LEU A 122 23.02 0.45 -13.31
C LEU A 122 23.06 1.56 -12.27
N ASP A 123 23.50 1.30 -11.04
CA ASP A 123 23.62 2.33 -10.01
C ASP A 123 24.72 3.36 -10.36
N ALA A 124 25.86 2.93 -10.91
CA ALA A 124 26.89 3.84 -11.42
C ALA A 124 26.38 4.70 -12.60
N LEU A 125 25.67 4.10 -13.56
CA LEU A 125 25.04 4.85 -14.66
C LEU A 125 23.93 5.80 -14.18
N ARG A 126 23.22 5.45 -13.10
CA ARG A 126 22.19 6.29 -12.48
C ARG A 126 22.79 7.47 -11.73
N GLN A 127 23.88 7.26 -10.98
CA GLN A 127 24.66 8.33 -10.36
C GLN A 127 25.25 9.28 -11.41
N LEU A 128 25.78 8.76 -12.52
CA LEU A 128 26.26 9.57 -13.64
C LEU A 128 25.12 10.34 -14.33
N SER A 129 23.93 9.74 -14.45
CA SER A 129 22.72 10.41 -14.96
C SER A 129 22.27 11.55 -14.04
N ASP A 130 22.26 11.34 -12.73
CA ASP A 130 21.87 12.35 -11.74
C ASP A 130 22.91 13.49 -11.65
N LEU A 131 24.19 13.21 -11.90
CA LEU A 131 25.26 14.22 -11.96
C LEU A 131 25.24 15.07 -13.26
N LEU A 132 24.68 14.52 -14.35
CA LEU A 132 24.59 15.16 -15.66
C LEU A 132 23.21 15.77 -15.95
N ALA A 133 22.19 15.46 -15.16
CA ALA A 133 20.86 16.05 -15.28
C ALA A 133 20.90 17.54 -14.88
N PRO A 134 20.52 18.48 -15.76
CA PRO A 134 20.42 19.88 -15.37
C PRO A 134 19.31 20.04 -14.33
N SER A 135 19.64 20.67 -13.20
CA SER A 135 18.66 21.02 -12.15
C SER A 135 17.58 21.93 -12.75
N ALA A 136 16.43 21.36 -13.07
CA ALA A 136 15.39 22.01 -13.84
C ALA A 136 14.60 23.02 -12.98
N SER A 137 14.91 24.31 -13.13
CA SER A 137 14.07 25.40 -12.59
C SER A 137 13.05 25.85 -13.63
N SER A 138 11.76 25.72 -13.27
CA SER A 138 10.59 26.38 -13.85
C SER A 138 10.35 26.24 -15.36
N SER A 139 9.55 25.23 -15.72
CA SER A 139 8.44 25.40 -16.67
C SER A 139 7.16 24.86 -16.02
N VAL A 140 5.99 25.34 -16.44
CA VAL A 140 4.73 25.17 -15.70
C VAL A 140 4.23 23.72 -15.79
N ALA A 141 4.62 22.90 -14.82
CA ALA A 141 4.09 21.57 -14.58
C ALA A 141 3.14 21.58 -13.38
N ALA A 142 2.12 20.72 -13.40
CA ALA A 142 1.21 20.53 -12.27
C ALA A 142 2.00 20.26 -10.98
N ALA A 143 1.51 20.77 -9.84
CA ALA A 143 2.21 20.69 -8.56
C ALA A 143 2.50 19.23 -8.17
N THR A 144 3.71 18.74 -8.49
CA THR A 144 4.23 17.48 -7.96
C THR A 144 4.62 17.73 -6.52
N THR A 145 3.65 17.61 -5.62
CA THR A 145 3.85 17.57 -4.18
C THR A 145 5.03 16.65 -3.89
N SER A 146 6.07 17.13 -3.23
CA SER A 146 7.26 16.32 -2.95
C SER A 146 6.92 15.28 -1.89
N VAL A 147 6.42 14.13 -2.33
CA VAL A 147 6.01 13.02 -1.47
C VAL A 147 7.21 12.53 -0.68
N LEU A 148 7.06 12.43 0.65
CA LEU A 148 8.11 11.94 1.53
C LEU A 148 8.38 10.45 1.22
N PRO A 149 9.63 10.04 0.95
CA PRO A 149 9.92 8.67 0.59
C PRO A 149 9.73 7.73 1.79
N VAL A 150 9.10 6.58 1.55
CA VAL A 150 8.94 5.50 2.52
C VAL A 150 10.30 4.90 2.89
N ASN A 151 11.17 4.66 1.89
CA ASN A 151 12.55 4.26 2.12
C ASN A 151 13.47 5.50 2.21
N ASP A 152 13.58 6.04 3.41
CA ASP A 152 14.49 7.13 3.80
C ASP A 152 15.86 6.63 4.30
N LEU A 153 15.99 5.34 4.61
CA LEU A 153 17.20 4.72 5.14
C LEU A 153 18.35 4.72 4.12
N ARG A 154 19.36 5.57 4.34
CA ARG A 154 20.53 5.73 3.46
C ARG A 154 21.84 5.67 4.24
N GLY A 155 22.92 5.25 3.58
CA GLY A 155 24.28 5.31 4.14
C GLY A 155 24.40 4.62 5.51
N GLY A 156 24.83 5.37 6.52
CA GLY A 156 25.00 4.88 7.89
C GLY A 156 23.70 4.35 8.52
N ASP A 157 22.56 5.01 8.29
CA ASP A 157 21.27 4.60 8.87
C ASP A 157 20.81 3.26 8.28
N ALA A 158 21.12 3.00 7.01
CA ALA A 158 20.83 1.71 6.36
C ALA A 158 21.76 0.57 6.83
N ALA A 159 22.87 0.89 7.50
CA ALA A 159 23.83 -0.05 8.07
C ALA A 159 23.59 -0.31 9.57
N ALA A 160 22.77 0.50 10.24
CA ALA A 160 22.36 0.29 11.63
C ALA A 160 21.41 -0.90 11.81
N TYR A 161 20.72 -1.32 10.74
CA TYR A 161 19.72 -2.39 10.75
C TYR A 161 20.18 -3.62 9.96
N GLN A 162 19.76 -4.80 10.41
CA GLN A 162 19.90 -6.03 9.61
C GLN A 162 19.07 -5.91 8.31
N PRO A 163 19.49 -6.54 7.20
CA PRO A 163 18.79 -6.45 5.92
C PRO A 163 17.29 -6.80 6.00
N GLU A 164 16.94 -7.79 6.82
CA GLU A 164 15.59 -8.28 7.04
C GLU A 164 14.74 -7.26 7.82
N GLU A 165 15.29 -6.67 8.90
CA GLU A 165 14.63 -5.60 9.64
C GLU A 165 14.43 -4.36 8.75
N ARG A 166 15.42 -4.00 7.93
CA ARG A 166 15.33 -2.88 6.99
C ARG A 166 14.19 -3.08 5.98
N LEU A 167 14.08 -4.27 5.39
CA LEU A 167 12.97 -4.61 4.49
C LEU A 167 11.62 -4.60 5.22
N LEU A 168 11.56 -5.12 6.45
CA LEU A 168 10.34 -5.10 7.26
C LEU A 168 9.88 -3.67 7.60
N ARG A 169 10.82 -2.79 7.95
CA ARG A 169 10.57 -1.34 8.16
C ARG A 169 9.99 -0.68 6.92
N CYS A 170 10.56 -0.94 5.74
CA CYS A 170 10.03 -0.42 4.47
C CYS A 170 8.60 -0.93 4.19
N LYS A 171 8.34 -2.23 4.34
CA LYS A 171 7.00 -2.80 4.13
C LYS A 171 5.97 -2.26 5.13
N LEU A 172 6.34 -2.14 6.41
CA LEU A 172 5.47 -1.61 7.45
C LEU A 172 5.14 -0.14 7.19
N ALA A 173 6.14 0.70 6.93
CA ALA A 173 5.93 2.10 6.56
C ALA A 173 5.07 2.25 5.28
N ALA A 174 5.20 1.33 4.31
CA ALA A 174 4.33 1.29 3.14
C ALA A 174 2.87 0.98 3.51
N VAL A 175 2.58 0.07 4.45
CA VAL A 175 1.21 -0.17 4.95
C VAL A 175 0.61 1.08 5.58
N TYR A 176 1.39 1.83 6.38
CA TYR A 176 0.93 3.13 6.90
C TYR A 176 0.53 4.08 5.76
N ARG A 177 1.31 4.15 4.66
CA ARG A 177 0.92 4.95 3.48
C ARG A 177 -0.31 4.43 2.76
N LEU A 178 -0.50 3.11 2.66
CA LEU A 178 -1.68 2.54 2.02
C LEU A 178 -2.95 2.84 2.83
N VAL A 179 -2.92 2.70 4.16
CA VAL A 179 -4.05 3.07 5.04
C VAL A 179 -4.43 4.54 4.87
N ASP A 180 -3.45 5.44 4.75
CA ASP A 180 -3.71 6.87 4.51
C ASP A 180 -4.27 7.14 3.10
N LEU A 181 -3.68 6.52 2.07
CA LEU A 181 -4.11 6.65 0.68
C LEU A 181 -5.57 6.19 0.47
N HIS A 182 -6.00 5.16 1.20
CA HIS A 182 -7.37 4.66 1.18
C HIS A 182 -8.33 5.48 2.08
N GLY A 183 -7.83 6.45 2.84
CA GLY A 183 -8.63 7.29 3.75
C GLY A 183 -9.10 6.57 5.02
N TRP A 184 -8.36 5.55 5.48
CA TRP A 184 -8.68 4.76 6.67
C TRP A 184 -7.90 5.21 7.92
N SER A 185 -7.10 6.28 7.82
CA SER A 185 -6.34 6.87 8.92
C SER A 185 -7.24 7.71 9.85
N GLU A 186 -7.28 7.39 11.15
CA GLU A 186 -7.87 8.26 12.18
C GLU A 186 -6.77 9.04 12.93
N GLY A 187 -6.38 10.17 12.35
CA GLY A 187 -5.39 11.10 12.92
C GLY A 187 -4.08 10.39 13.30
N ILE A 188 -3.84 10.30 14.62
CA ILE A 188 -2.64 9.69 15.22
C ILE A 188 -2.93 8.45 16.09
N TYR A 189 -4.16 7.92 16.05
CA TYR A 189 -4.63 6.92 17.04
C TYR A 189 -4.55 5.47 16.57
N ASN A 190 -4.70 5.21 15.27
CA ASN A 190 -4.48 3.88 14.70
C ASN A 190 -3.03 3.40 14.89
N HIS A 191 -2.82 2.08 14.84
CA HIS A 191 -1.48 1.49 14.90
C HIS A 191 -1.38 0.16 14.12
N VAL A 192 -0.21 -0.09 13.54
CA VAL A 192 0.13 -1.32 12.81
C VAL A 192 1.45 -1.86 13.35
N THR A 193 1.52 -3.14 13.68
CA THR A 193 2.71 -3.74 14.26
C THR A 193 3.25 -4.87 13.42
N ALA A 194 4.58 -5.01 13.40
CA ALA A 194 5.26 -6.13 12.77
C ALA A 194 6.34 -6.71 13.68
N ARG A 195 6.29 -8.03 13.89
CA ARG A 195 7.22 -8.84 14.67
C ARG A 195 8.54 -9.01 13.90
N VAL A 196 9.63 -8.50 14.48
CA VAL A 196 10.99 -8.60 13.92
C VAL A 196 11.50 -10.04 14.04
N GLU A 197 12.17 -10.54 13.01
CA GLU A 197 12.84 -11.85 13.05
C GLU A 197 14.10 -11.77 13.93
N GLY A 198 14.26 -12.68 14.89
CA GLY A 198 15.44 -12.70 15.75
C GLY A 198 15.29 -13.53 17.02
N ALA A 199 16.34 -13.55 17.84
CA ALA A 199 16.38 -14.28 19.10
C ALA A 199 15.63 -13.58 20.27
N SER A 200 15.09 -12.37 20.02
CA SER A 200 14.39 -11.55 21.02
C SER A 200 13.02 -11.13 20.49
N GLU A 201 12.01 -11.15 21.36
CA GLU A 201 10.62 -10.74 21.08
C GLU A 201 10.53 -9.21 20.86
N HIS A 202 10.87 -8.75 19.66
CA HIS A 202 10.84 -7.33 19.28
C HIS A 202 9.80 -7.05 18.19
N PHE A 203 9.22 -5.85 18.25
CA PHE A 203 8.14 -5.40 17.37
C PHE A 203 8.40 -3.99 16.86
N LEU A 204 8.03 -3.71 15.62
CA LEU A 204 8.02 -2.37 15.03
C LEU A 204 6.62 -1.77 15.12
N ILE A 205 6.53 -0.48 15.42
CA ILE A 205 5.27 0.30 15.51
C ILE A 205 5.52 1.77 15.09
N ASN A 206 4.47 2.52 14.77
CA ASN A 206 4.59 3.96 14.54
C ASN A 206 4.99 4.74 15.80
N PRO A 207 5.78 5.81 15.65
CA PRO A 207 5.90 6.86 16.66
C PRO A 207 4.55 7.54 16.89
N PHE A 208 4.14 7.66 18.15
CA PHE A 208 2.89 8.33 18.53
C PHE A 208 3.06 9.85 18.45
N GLY A 209 2.32 10.47 17.53
CA GLY A 209 2.38 11.89 17.23
C GLY A 209 2.58 12.21 15.74
N LEU A 210 3.04 11.24 14.94
CA LEU A 210 3.06 11.37 13.48
C LEU A 210 1.75 10.88 12.86
N GLU A 211 1.29 11.57 11.83
CA GLU A 211 0.23 11.08 10.95
C GLU A 211 0.76 10.00 9.99
N TYR A 212 -0.14 9.17 9.46
CA TYR A 212 0.22 8.03 8.61
C TYR A 212 0.96 8.45 7.31
N ARG A 213 0.64 9.64 6.77
CA ARG A 213 1.37 10.30 5.67
C ARG A 213 2.77 10.83 6.00
N GLU A 214 3.24 10.68 7.23
CA GLU A 214 4.58 11.10 7.65
C GLU A 214 5.49 9.89 7.92
N ILE A 215 4.93 8.68 8.10
CA ILE A 215 5.68 7.48 8.46
C ILE A 215 6.67 7.07 7.36
N THR A 216 7.91 6.85 7.75
CA THR A 216 9.02 6.31 6.94
C THR A 216 9.65 5.09 7.62
N ALA A 217 10.47 4.32 6.91
CA ALA A 217 11.18 3.17 7.44
C ALA A 217 12.12 3.54 8.63
N GLY A 218 12.77 4.70 8.55
CA GLY A 218 13.57 5.27 9.63
C GLY A 218 12.75 5.80 10.80
N SER A 219 11.51 6.25 10.58
CA SER A 219 10.67 6.80 11.65
C SER A 219 10.14 5.75 12.64
N LEU A 220 10.08 4.48 12.23
CA LEU A 220 9.49 3.39 13.00
C LEU A 220 10.28 3.10 14.29
N VAL A 221 9.55 2.89 15.38
CA VAL A 221 10.09 2.58 16.70
C VAL A 221 10.12 1.07 16.89
N LYS A 222 11.21 0.53 17.44
CA LYS A 222 11.32 -0.88 17.86
C LYS A 222 11.13 -0.98 19.37
N ILE A 223 10.21 -1.83 19.78
CA ILE A 223 9.86 -2.08 21.18
C ILE A 223 9.97 -3.56 21.52
N ASP A 224 10.10 -3.87 22.80
CA ASP A 224 9.94 -5.23 23.33
C ASP A 224 8.48 -5.56 23.64
N LEU A 225 8.23 -6.78 24.14
CA LEU A 225 6.88 -7.22 24.52
C LEU A 225 6.26 -6.38 25.66
N ALA A 226 7.08 -5.80 26.55
CA ALA A 226 6.62 -4.91 27.62
C ALA A 226 6.27 -3.49 27.13
N GLY A 227 6.60 -3.16 25.89
CA GLY A 227 6.39 -1.84 25.30
C GLY A 227 7.46 -0.82 25.70
N ASP A 228 8.63 -1.28 26.12
CA ASP A 228 9.80 -0.43 26.32
C ASP A 228 10.62 -0.33 25.04
N ILE A 229 11.22 0.86 24.82
CA ILE A 229 11.81 1.23 23.53
C ILE A 229 13.24 0.70 23.45
N VAL A 230 13.44 -0.26 22.55
CA VAL A 230 14.74 -0.83 22.18
C VAL A 230 15.44 0.07 21.16
N ASP A 231 14.69 0.68 20.25
CA ASP A 231 15.20 1.58 19.22
C ASP A 231 14.16 2.66 18.89
N ARG A 232 14.56 3.93 18.88
CA ARG A 232 13.66 5.08 18.61
C ARG A 232 13.48 5.39 17.13
N GLY A 233 14.29 4.79 16.25
CA GLY A 233 14.41 5.26 14.87
C GLY A 233 14.93 6.72 14.84
N CYS A 234 14.54 7.46 13.81
CA CYS A 234 14.98 8.85 13.61
C CYS A 234 14.14 9.92 14.32
N THR A 235 13.10 9.56 15.08
CA THR A 235 12.17 10.52 15.69
C THR A 235 12.39 10.72 17.20
N VAL A 236 11.89 11.85 17.72
CA VAL A 236 11.88 12.15 19.16
C VAL A 236 10.69 11.55 19.90
N PHE A 237 9.73 10.99 19.18
CA PHE A 237 8.45 10.54 19.73
C PHE A 237 8.57 9.19 20.47
N GLY A 238 7.55 8.89 21.29
CA GLY A 238 7.40 7.60 21.96
C GLY A 238 6.42 6.69 21.20
N VAL A 239 5.93 5.66 21.88
CA VAL A 239 4.84 4.79 21.38
C VAL A 239 3.57 5.02 22.19
N ASN A 240 2.41 4.75 21.59
CA ASN A 240 1.14 4.76 22.31
C ASN A 240 1.06 3.50 23.20
N LYS A 241 1.50 3.60 24.46
CA LYS A 241 1.51 2.46 25.40
C LYS A 241 0.11 1.87 25.63
N ALA A 242 -0.97 2.67 25.53
CA ALA A 242 -2.34 2.17 25.64
C ALA A 242 -2.73 1.31 24.43
N GLY A 243 -2.48 1.78 23.21
CA GLY A 243 -2.73 1.01 21.98
C GLY A 243 -1.89 -0.27 21.87
N TRP A 244 -0.68 -0.26 22.45
CA TRP A 244 0.19 -1.43 22.51
C TRP A 244 -0.37 -2.59 23.35
N VAL A 245 -1.26 -2.35 24.32
CA VAL A 245 -1.85 -3.42 25.16
C VAL A 245 -2.58 -4.46 24.29
N LEU A 246 -3.43 -4.01 23.36
CA LEU A 246 -4.11 -4.86 22.37
C LEU A 246 -3.13 -5.74 21.58
N HIS A 247 -2.08 -5.13 21.02
CA HIS A 247 -1.12 -5.81 20.15
C HIS A 247 -0.21 -6.76 20.91
N SER A 248 0.26 -6.38 22.10
CA SER A 248 1.07 -7.23 22.96
C SER A 248 0.29 -8.44 23.47
N ALA A 249 -1.00 -8.29 23.80
CA ALA A 249 -1.86 -9.40 24.17
C ALA A 249 -1.96 -10.43 23.03
N ILE A 250 -2.30 -9.99 21.82
CA ILE A 250 -2.41 -10.87 20.65
C ILE A 250 -1.06 -11.52 20.30
N HIS A 251 0.02 -10.74 20.17
CA HIS A 251 1.34 -11.28 19.84
C HIS A 251 1.90 -12.24 20.90
N SER A 252 1.53 -12.07 22.19
CA SER A 252 1.93 -12.99 23.28
C SER A 252 1.16 -14.31 23.26
N ALA A 253 -0.14 -14.27 22.90
CA ALA A 253 -0.99 -15.46 22.85
C ALA A 253 -0.86 -16.25 21.54
N ARG A 254 -0.48 -15.57 20.45
CA ARG A 254 -0.38 -16.12 19.09
C ARG A 254 0.98 -15.77 18.47
N PRO A 255 2.05 -16.54 18.77
CA PRO A 255 3.37 -16.32 18.17
C PRO A 255 3.40 -16.48 16.64
N ASP A 256 2.42 -17.18 16.07
CA ASP A 256 2.20 -17.31 14.63
C ASP A 256 1.73 -16.00 13.97
N ILE A 257 1.12 -15.08 14.74
CA ILE A 257 0.74 -13.76 14.27
C ILE A 257 1.97 -12.84 14.29
N ARG A 258 2.44 -12.49 13.09
CA ARG A 258 3.61 -11.64 12.88
C ARG A 258 3.28 -10.21 12.52
N ALA A 259 2.08 -9.94 12.02
CA ALA A 259 1.63 -8.60 11.71
C ALA A 259 0.20 -8.38 12.19
N ILE A 260 -0.08 -7.17 12.69
CA ILE A 260 -1.40 -6.75 13.16
C ILE A 260 -1.68 -5.33 12.66
N VAL A 261 -2.83 -5.13 12.01
CA VAL A 261 -3.35 -3.86 11.53
C VAL A 261 -4.58 -3.49 12.38
N HIS A 262 -4.51 -2.45 13.19
CA HIS A 262 -5.65 -1.92 13.95
C HIS A 262 -6.15 -0.60 13.36
N LEU A 263 -7.45 -0.52 13.10
CA LEU A 263 -8.11 0.62 12.46
C LEU A 263 -9.46 0.97 13.14
N HIS A 264 -9.70 2.25 13.35
CA HIS A 264 -10.98 2.85 13.72
C HIS A 264 -11.85 3.20 12.49
N SER A 265 -11.96 2.29 11.52
CA SER A 265 -12.83 2.50 10.34
C SER A 265 -14.31 2.58 10.74
N ASN A 266 -15.01 3.59 10.23
CA ASN A 266 -16.46 3.76 10.39
C ASN A 266 -17.26 2.58 9.81
N GLU A 267 -16.83 2.02 8.68
CA GLU A 267 -17.45 0.89 8.00
C GLU A 267 -17.29 -0.39 8.84
N ALA A 268 -16.06 -0.71 9.25
CA ALA A 268 -15.77 -1.88 10.07
C ALA A 268 -16.46 -1.78 11.44
N LEU A 269 -16.44 -0.60 12.07
CA LEU A 269 -17.14 -0.32 13.33
C LEU A 269 -18.67 -0.44 13.20
N ALA A 270 -19.25 0.00 12.09
CA ALA A 270 -20.68 -0.15 11.85
C ALA A 270 -21.08 -1.63 11.72
N VAL A 271 -20.26 -2.45 11.07
CA VAL A 271 -20.46 -3.91 11.00
C VAL A 271 -20.25 -4.58 12.37
N ALA A 272 -19.20 -4.19 13.12
CA ALA A 272 -18.94 -4.68 14.48
C ALA A 272 -20.12 -4.41 15.43
N ASN A 273 -20.78 -3.25 15.29
CA ASN A 273 -21.95 -2.86 16.09
C ASN A 273 -23.28 -3.41 15.56
N SER A 274 -23.29 -4.03 14.38
CA SER A 274 -24.50 -4.61 13.81
C SER A 274 -24.84 -5.96 14.45
N ARG A 275 -26.14 -6.22 14.67
CA ARG A 275 -26.61 -7.52 15.18
C ARG A 275 -26.47 -8.66 14.15
N CYS A 276 -26.41 -8.32 12.86
CA CYS A 276 -26.23 -9.28 11.79
C CYS A 276 -24.75 -9.68 11.54
N GLY A 277 -23.79 -9.03 12.22
CA GLY A 277 -22.36 -9.32 12.04
C GLY A 277 -21.89 -9.07 10.61
N LEU A 278 -20.85 -9.80 10.16
CA LEU A 278 -20.42 -9.76 8.75
C LEU A 278 -21.30 -10.73 7.93
N LEU A 279 -21.97 -10.20 6.90
CA LEU A 279 -22.89 -10.95 6.05
C LEU A 279 -22.21 -11.45 4.75
N PRO A 280 -22.63 -12.61 4.21
CA PRO A 280 -22.07 -13.19 2.98
C PRO A 280 -22.59 -12.49 1.71
N LEU A 281 -22.40 -11.17 1.60
CA LEU A 281 -22.96 -10.34 0.53
C LEU A 281 -22.05 -10.21 -0.70
N CYS A 282 -20.74 -10.42 -0.54
CA CYS A 282 -19.76 -10.28 -1.61
C CYS A 282 -18.63 -11.32 -1.49
N PRO A 283 -17.86 -11.59 -2.57
CA PRO A 283 -16.73 -12.53 -2.55
C PRO A 283 -15.69 -12.19 -1.48
N GLU A 284 -15.49 -10.90 -1.16
CA GLU A 284 -14.53 -10.45 -0.17
C GLU A 284 -14.96 -10.86 1.26
N ALA A 285 -16.26 -10.79 1.57
CA ALA A 285 -16.80 -11.31 2.83
C ALA A 285 -16.63 -12.83 2.92
N LEU A 286 -16.96 -13.55 1.83
CA LEU A 286 -16.82 -15.01 1.75
C LEU A 286 -15.38 -15.49 1.93
N ALA A 287 -14.39 -14.66 1.58
CA ALA A 287 -12.97 -14.99 1.72
C ALA A 287 -12.45 -14.94 3.17
N ILE A 288 -13.09 -14.19 4.07
CA ILE A 288 -12.61 -13.98 5.45
C ILE A 288 -13.60 -14.40 6.53
N MET A 289 -14.89 -14.58 6.23
CA MET A 289 -15.93 -14.69 7.28
C MET A 289 -15.76 -15.83 8.28
N ASP A 290 -15.07 -16.92 7.90
CA ASP A 290 -14.78 -18.04 8.83
C ASP A 290 -13.56 -17.77 9.73
N GLU A 291 -12.82 -16.69 9.48
CA GLU A 291 -11.71 -16.20 10.29
C GLU A 291 -12.09 -14.94 11.12
N VAL A 292 -13.36 -14.52 11.08
CA VAL A 292 -13.88 -13.35 11.80
C VAL A 292 -14.40 -13.75 13.18
N ALA A 293 -13.87 -13.11 14.22
CA ALA A 293 -14.39 -13.12 15.58
C ALA A 293 -14.89 -11.73 16.00
N PHE A 294 -15.68 -11.69 17.07
CA PHE A 294 -16.16 -10.46 17.70
C PHE A 294 -15.65 -10.37 19.13
N HIS A 295 -15.30 -9.17 19.57
CA HIS A 295 -14.99 -8.87 20.96
C HIS A 295 -15.96 -7.81 21.47
N ASP A 296 -16.64 -8.11 22.58
CA ASP A 296 -17.56 -7.17 23.23
C ASP A 296 -16.77 -6.12 24.03
N PHE A 297 -17.33 -4.92 24.17
CA PHE A 297 -16.66 -3.77 24.76
C PHE A 297 -16.72 -3.79 26.30
N HIS A 298 -15.57 -3.95 26.97
CA HIS A 298 -15.50 -3.91 28.44
C HIS A 298 -14.93 -2.58 28.98
N GLY A 299 -14.36 -1.74 28.11
CA GLY A 299 -13.82 -0.43 28.45
C GLY A 299 -12.88 0.09 27.38
N ILE A 300 -11.98 1.00 27.77
CA ILE A 300 -10.83 1.34 26.91
C ILE A 300 -9.84 0.17 26.98
N VAL A 301 -9.39 -0.32 25.83
CA VAL A 301 -8.52 -1.52 25.65
C VAL A 301 -7.06 -1.30 26.11
N SER A 302 -6.91 -0.53 27.19
CA SER A 302 -5.66 -0.22 27.88
C SER A 302 -5.57 -0.89 29.26
N ASP A 303 -6.62 -1.60 29.70
CA ASP A 303 -6.60 -2.33 30.97
C ASP A 303 -6.10 -3.77 30.76
N GLU A 304 -5.16 -4.19 31.62
CA GLU A 304 -4.59 -5.53 31.65
C GLU A 304 -5.67 -6.59 31.92
N SER A 305 -6.76 -6.20 32.60
CA SER A 305 -7.91 -7.06 32.93
C SER A 305 -8.71 -7.57 31.71
N GLU A 306 -8.66 -6.89 30.56
CA GLU A 306 -9.38 -7.28 29.35
C GLU A 306 -8.60 -8.32 28.51
N ARG A 307 -7.28 -8.46 28.74
CA ARG A 307 -6.40 -9.35 27.96
C ARG A 307 -6.87 -10.81 27.91
N PRO A 308 -7.35 -11.45 29.01
CA PRO A 308 -7.88 -12.82 28.94
C PRO A 308 -9.09 -12.94 28.01
N ALA A 309 -10.04 -12.00 28.09
CA ALA A 309 -11.24 -12.00 27.25
C ALA A 309 -10.91 -11.74 25.78
N LEU A 310 -9.93 -10.87 25.50
CA LEU A 310 -9.41 -10.64 24.15
C LEU A 310 -8.76 -11.90 23.55
N ILE A 311 -7.94 -12.60 24.34
CA ILE A 311 -7.26 -13.84 23.95
C ILE A 311 -8.27 -14.97 23.71
N GLU A 312 -9.31 -15.07 24.53
CA GLU A 312 -10.43 -15.99 24.30
C GLU A 312 -11.20 -15.65 23.01
N SER A 313 -11.45 -14.36 22.75
CA SER A 313 -12.20 -13.89 21.58
C SER A 313 -11.48 -14.18 20.25
N ILE A 314 -10.16 -13.97 20.18
CA ILE A 314 -9.37 -14.31 18.97
C ILE A 314 -9.14 -15.83 18.84
N GLY A 315 -8.96 -16.52 19.96
CA GLY A 315 -8.70 -17.96 20.01
C GLY A 315 -7.54 -18.40 19.11
N GLN A 316 -7.63 -19.62 18.60
CA GLN A 316 -6.58 -20.26 17.79
C GLN A 316 -6.74 -20.10 16.28
N LYS A 317 -7.88 -19.57 15.80
CA LYS A 317 -8.21 -19.56 14.36
C LYS A 317 -8.59 -18.19 13.80
N ALA A 318 -9.14 -17.28 14.61
CA ALA A 318 -9.52 -15.98 14.08
C ALA A 318 -8.26 -15.20 13.67
N THR A 319 -8.40 -14.48 12.56
CA THR A 319 -7.40 -13.55 12.03
C THR A 319 -7.98 -12.13 11.98
N VAL A 320 -9.31 -11.99 11.93
CA VAL A 320 -10.01 -10.71 11.95
C VAL A 320 -10.83 -10.63 13.23
N LEU A 321 -10.58 -9.60 14.05
CA LEU A 321 -11.28 -9.38 15.31
C LEU A 321 -12.01 -8.04 15.28
N LEU A 322 -13.34 -8.10 15.12
CA LEU A 322 -14.22 -6.94 15.16
C LEU A 322 -14.47 -6.54 16.62
N LEU A 323 -13.92 -5.40 17.02
CA LEU A 323 -14.03 -4.84 18.37
C LEU A 323 -15.28 -3.97 18.45
N ARG A 324 -16.33 -4.45 19.12
CA ARG A 324 -17.57 -3.67 19.27
C ARG A 324 -17.26 -2.34 19.93
N HIS A 325 -17.95 -1.30 19.47
CA HIS A 325 -17.81 0.09 19.92
C HIS A 325 -16.39 0.70 19.82
N HIS A 326 -15.44 0.04 19.14
CA HIS A 326 -14.05 0.48 19.03
C HIS A 326 -13.50 0.46 17.60
N GLY A 327 -13.56 -0.66 16.87
CA GLY A 327 -12.99 -0.74 15.51
C GLY A 327 -12.67 -2.17 15.09
N VAL A 328 -11.55 -2.38 14.41
CA VAL A 328 -11.10 -3.72 14.01
C VAL A 328 -9.61 -3.94 14.21
N CYS A 329 -9.24 -5.19 14.50
CA CYS A 329 -7.88 -5.67 14.60
C CYS A 329 -7.70 -6.86 13.63
N VAL A 330 -6.88 -6.70 12.59
CA VAL A 330 -6.63 -7.71 11.55
C VAL A 330 -5.22 -8.25 11.65
N CYS A 331 -5.06 -9.56 11.61
CA CYS A 331 -3.84 -10.30 11.89
C CYS A 331 -3.37 -11.10 10.67
N GLY A 332 -2.06 -11.37 10.59
CA GLY A 332 -1.49 -12.25 9.56
C GLY A 332 -0.16 -12.88 9.99
N ALA A 333 0.16 -14.02 9.37
CA ALA A 333 1.49 -14.64 9.50
C ALA A 333 2.57 -13.84 8.73
N THR A 334 2.14 -12.98 7.81
CA THR A 334 2.97 -11.98 7.13
C THR A 334 2.24 -10.62 7.11
N LEU A 335 2.96 -9.54 6.83
CA LEU A 335 2.35 -8.21 6.73
C LEU A 335 1.45 -8.10 5.49
N GLU A 336 1.84 -8.78 4.42
CA GLU A 336 1.11 -8.92 3.16
C GLU A 336 -0.25 -9.60 3.39
N GLU A 337 -0.29 -10.67 4.20
CA GLU A 337 -1.53 -11.31 4.62
C GLU A 337 -2.43 -10.40 5.46
N ALA A 338 -1.86 -9.71 6.45
CA ALA A 338 -2.61 -8.80 7.32
C ALA A 338 -3.21 -7.63 6.52
N TRP A 339 -2.43 -7.08 5.58
CA TRP A 339 -2.90 -6.08 4.62
C TRP A 339 -4.04 -6.62 3.76
N ARG A 340 -3.87 -7.80 3.13
CA ARG A 340 -4.88 -8.39 2.25
C ARG A 340 -6.21 -8.65 2.96
N ARG A 341 -6.17 -9.17 4.19
CA ARG A 341 -7.36 -9.35 5.04
C ARG A 341 -8.01 -8.02 5.41
N THR A 342 -7.22 -6.96 5.60
CA THR A 342 -7.72 -5.61 5.85
C THR A 342 -8.49 -5.09 4.63
N GLU A 343 -7.93 -5.17 3.42
CA GLU A 343 -8.62 -4.76 2.19
C GLU A 343 -9.94 -5.52 1.96
N LEU A 344 -9.93 -6.84 2.17
CA LEU A 344 -11.12 -7.70 2.06
C LEU A 344 -12.21 -7.24 3.04
N LEU A 345 -11.85 -7.05 4.31
CA LEU A 345 -12.79 -6.60 5.32
C LEU A 345 -13.35 -5.21 5.01
N MET A 346 -12.48 -4.25 4.69
CA MET A 346 -12.88 -2.87 4.43
C MET A 346 -13.83 -2.78 3.23
N THR A 347 -13.57 -3.56 2.19
CA THR A 347 -14.44 -3.69 1.02
C THR A 347 -15.79 -4.33 1.38
N ALA A 348 -15.75 -5.47 2.09
CA ALA A 348 -16.95 -6.18 2.51
C ALA A 348 -17.84 -5.34 3.45
N ALA A 349 -17.24 -4.66 4.43
CA ALA A 349 -17.95 -3.84 5.39
C ALA A 349 -18.60 -2.62 4.72
N ARG A 350 -17.91 -2.00 3.76
CA ARG A 350 -18.47 -0.92 2.94
C ARG A 350 -19.66 -1.40 2.10
N ILE A 351 -19.51 -2.50 1.35
CA ILE A 351 -20.58 -3.08 0.54
C ILE A 351 -21.79 -3.43 1.42
N GLN A 352 -21.56 -4.05 2.58
CA GLN A 352 -22.63 -4.38 3.53
C GLN A 352 -23.35 -3.13 4.05
N LEU A 353 -22.62 -2.08 4.44
CA LEU A 353 -23.21 -0.85 4.96
C LEU A 353 -24.01 -0.10 3.89
N GLU A 354 -23.50 -0.01 2.66
CA GLU A 354 -24.23 0.54 1.52
C GLU A 354 -25.47 -0.30 1.18
N SER A 355 -25.38 -1.63 1.21
CA SER A 355 -26.52 -2.54 0.98
C SER A 355 -27.61 -2.41 2.05
N LEU A 356 -27.23 -2.39 3.34
CA LEU A 356 -28.16 -2.20 4.46
C LEU A 356 -28.89 -0.86 4.38
N ARG A 357 -28.19 0.21 3.98
CA ARG A 357 -28.78 1.53 3.75
C ARG A 357 -29.77 1.53 2.59
N ALA A 358 -29.46 0.84 1.49
CA ALA A 358 -30.35 0.74 0.33
C ALA A 358 -31.59 -0.13 0.59
N ALA A 359 -31.43 -1.24 1.32
CA ALA A 359 -32.51 -2.15 1.66
C ALA A 359 -33.39 -1.67 2.85
N GLY A 360 -32.90 -0.72 3.65
CA GLY A 360 -33.60 -0.20 4.84
C GLY A 360 -33.50 -1.12 6.07
N GLY A 361 -32.61 -2.12 6.05
CA GLY A 361 -32.42 -3.08 7.13
C GLY A 361 -31.89 -4.43 6.63
N PRO A 362 -31.47 -5.33 7.54
CA PRO A 362 -30.95 -6.65 7.16
C PRO A 362 -32.03 -7.58 6.60
N ASP A 363 -33.28 -7.45 7.07
CA ASP A 363 -34.39 -8.35 6.70
C ASP A 363 -34.84 -8.20 5.24
N ASN A 364 -34.46 -7.10 4.59
CA ASN A 364 -34.74 -6.80 3.19
C ASN A 364 -33.55 -7.13 2.25
N LEU A 365 -32.47 -7.73 2.76
CA LEU A 365 -31.32 -8.12 1.95
C LEU A 365 -31.57 -9.45 1.23
N TRP A 366 -31.18 -9.51 -0.05
CA TRP A 366 -31.11 -10.78 -0.77
C TRP A 366 -29.83 -11.53 -0.41
N LEU A 367 -29.96 -12.61 0.37
CA LEU A 367 -28.83 -13.46 0.76
C LEU A 367 -28.66 -14.64 -0.20
N PRO A 368 -27.41 -15.05 -0.53
CA PRO A 368 -27.16 -16.27 -1.28
C PRO A 368 -27.54 -17.52 -0.47
N SER A 369 -27.83 -18.64 -1.15
CA SER A 369 -28.08 -19.92 -0.50
C SER A 369 -26.82 -20.48 0.17
N GLU A 370 -26.98 -21.30 1.20
CA GLU A 370 -25.85 -21.90 1.95
C GLU A 370 -24.89 -22.68 1.03
N ALA A 371 -25.41 -23.37 0.01
CA ALA A 371 -24.60 -24.06 -0.99
C ALA A 371 -23.75 -23.10 -1.83
N ALA A 372 -24.28 -21.92 -2.19
CA ALA A 372 -23.53 -20.89 -2.90
C ALA A 372 -22.47 -20.23 -2.00
N VAL A 373 -22.79 -20.00 -0.72
CA VAL A 373 -21.84 -19.52 0.31
C VAL A 373 -20.68 -20.51 0.46
N ALA A 374 -20.98 -21.80 0.62
CA ALA A 374 -19.97 -22.86 0.75
C ALA A 374 -19.08 -22.98 -0.50
N ALA A 375 -19.67 -22.91 -1.70
CA ALA A 375 -18.92 -22.94 -2.95
C ALA A 375 -18.01 -21.71 -3.12
N GLY A 376 -18.50 -20.51 -2.75
CA GLY A 376 -17.73 -19.27 -2.78
C GLY A 376 -16.55 -19.28 -1.80
N LYS A 377 -16.78 -19.71 -0.54
CA LYS A 377 -15.72 -19.94 0.45
C LYS A 377 -14.66 -20.92 -0.06
N ALA A 378 -15.07 -22.06 -0.60
CA ALA A 378 -14.16 -23.05 -1.16
C ALA A 378 -13.36 -22.51 -2.36
N ALA A 379 -13.91 -21.58 -3.14
CA ALA A 379 -13.19 -20.89 -4.20
C ALA A 379 -12.17 -19.88 -3.64
N ALA A 380 -12.54 -19.08 -2.65
CA ALA A 380 -11.66 -18.12 -2.00
C ALA A 380 -10.48 -18.81 -1.28
N ALA A 381 -10.71 -19.98 -0.66
CA ALA A 381 -9.64 -20.79 -0.05
C ALA A 381 -8.58 -21.30 -1.06
N ARG A 382 -8.86 -21.25 -2.37
CA ARG A 382 -7.90 -21.58 -3.45
C ARG A 382 -7.16 -20.34 -3.98
N SER A 383 -7.31 -19.17 -3.37
CA SER A 383 -6.62 -17.93 -3.76
C SER A 383 -5.14 -17.96 -3.37
N GLY A 384 -4.37 -18.71 -4.15
CA GLY A 384 -2.92 -18.88 -4.04
C GLY A 384 -2.38 -19.55 -5.29
N ALA A 385 -2.25 -18.78 -6.37
CA ALA A 385 -1.84 -19.27 -7.68
C ALA A 385 -0.32 -19.08 -7.92
N ASN A 386 0.27 -19.96 -8.75
CA ASN A 386 1.59 -19.77 -9.37
C ASN A 386 2.73 -19.41 -8.39
N GLY A 387 2.74 -20.04 -7.20
CA GLY A 387 3.82 -19.89 -6.21
C GLY A 387 3.79 -18.57 -5.43
N TRP A 388 2.67 -17.85 -5.42
CA TRP A 388 2.42 -16.72 -4.52
C TRP A 388 1.66 -17.20 -3.27
N SER A 389 2.04 -16.73 -2.08
CA SER A 389 1.20 -16.92 -0.90
C SER A 389 0.06 -15.89 -0.90
N PHE A 390 -0.96 -16.15 -0.07
CA PHE A 390 -2.11 -15.27 0.09
C PHE A 390 -1.67 -13.81 0.35
N GLY A 391 -2.21 -12.87 -0.42
CA GLY A 391 -1.94 -11.44 -0.29
C GLY A 391 -0.62 -10.93 -0.88
N GLN A 392 0.37 -11.78 -1.19
CA GLN A 392 1.67 -11.30 -1.71
C GLN A 392 1.56 -10.62 -3.09
N LEU A 393 0.70 -11.13 -3.97
CA LEU A 393 0.55 -10.62 -5.33
C LEU A 393 -0.15 -9.25 -5.33
N GLU A 394 -1.20 -9.13 -4.51
CA GLU A 394 -1.93 -7.90 -4.28
C GLU A 394 -1.07 -6.85 -3.57
N PHE A 395 -0.30 -7.25 -2.54
CA PHE A 395 0.64 -6.37 -1.87
C PHE A 395 1.69 -5.82 -2.83
N GLU A 396 2.25 -6.67 -3.71
CA GLU A 396 3.19 -6.20 -4.72
C GLU A 396 2.54 -5.22 -5.72
N ALA A 397 1.26 -5.39 -6.04
CA ALA A 397 0.52 -4.41 -6.84
C ALA A 397 0.36 -3.06 -6.10
N ALA A 398 0.05 -3.09 -4.81
CA ALA A 398 -0.04 -1.89 -3.97
C ALA A 398 1.32 -1.17 -3.84
N MET A 399 2.45 -1.91 -3.81
CA MET A 399 3.78 -1.30 -3.84
C MET A 399 4.05 -0.55 -5.16
N ARG A 400 3.56 -1.08 -6.30
CA ARG A 400 3.66 -0.39 -7.60
C ARG A 400 2.83 0.88 -7.64
N GLU A 401 1.67 0.90 -7.00
CA GLU A 401 0.84 2.10 -6.87
C GLU A 401 1.58 3.19 -6.07
N LEU A 402 2.13 2.84 -4.90
CA LEU A 402 2.95 3.75 -4.10
C LEU A 402 4.20 4.26 -4.86
N ASP A 403 4.94 3.37 -5.52
CA ASP A 403 6.11 3.77 -6.30
C ASP A 403 5.75 4.64 -7.50
N GLY A 404 4.61 4.37 -8.16
CA GLY A 404 4.04 5.18 -9.24
C GLY A 404 3.59 6.56 -8.78
N ALA A 405 3.06 6.67 -7.56
CA ALA A 405 2.74 7.94 -6.90
C ALA A 405 3.97 8.65 -6.29
N GLY A 406 5.17 8.05 -6.40
CA GLY A 406 6.43 8.68 -5.99
C GLY A 406 6.87 8.42 -4.55
N TYR A 407 6.20 7.54 -3.80
CA TYR A 407 6.53 7.23 -2.41
C TYR A 407 7.84 6.44 -2.24
N ARG A 408 8.41 5.84 -3.29
CA ARG A 408 9.70 5.11 -3.25
C ARG A 408 9.79 4.13 -2.06
N THR A 409 8.95 3.11 -2.08
CA THR A 409 8.82 2.05 -1.08
C THR A 409 10.13 1.33 -0.75
N GLY A 410 11.04 1.23 -1.72
CA GLY A 410 12.23 0.37 -1.60
C GLY A 410 11.87 -1.13 -1.59
N TYR A 411 10.67 -1.50 -2.04
CA TYR A 411 10.21 -2.88 -2.09
C TYR A 411 11.00 -3.71 -3.11
N VAL A 412 11.29 -4.97 -2.77
CA VAL A 412 11.96 -5.91 -3.66
C VAL A 412 10.90 -6.72 -4.40
N TYR A 413 10.62 -6.33 -5.64
CA TYR A 413 9.67 -6.98 -6.53
C TYR A 413 10.10 -8.40 -6.89
N LYS A 414 9.20 -9.37 -6.69
CA LYS A 414 9.33 -10.76 -7.13
C LYS A 414 9.14 -10.88 -8.64
N GLU A 415 8.19 -10.12 -9.21
CA GLU A 415 8.02 -10.00 -10.67
C GLU A 415 8.24 -8.56 -11.16
N PRO A 416 9.51 -8.13 -11.35
CA PRO A 416 9.83 -6.78 -11.81
C PRO A 416 9.49 -6.55 -13.29
N ARG A 417 9.14 -7.58 -14.07
CA ARG A 417 8.90 -7.49 -15.53
C ARG A 417 7.44 -7.75 -15.89
N LEU A 418 6.62 -6.70 -15.76
CA LEU A 418 5.19 -6.74 -16.07
C LEU A 418 4.81 -6.97 -17.55
N ARG A 419 5.78 -6.96 -18.48
CA ARG A 419 5.53 -7.18 -19.91
C ARG A 419 6.18 -8.47 -20.36
N ALA A 420 5.39 -9.32 -21.03
CA ALA A 420 5.91 -10.51 -21.70
C ALA A 420 7.01 -10.12 -22.71
N PRO A 421 8.03 -10.97 -22.93
CA PRO A 421 9.08 -10.71 -23.92
C PRO A 421 8.55 -10.50 -25.34
N GLU A 422 7.39 -11.10 -25.64
CA GLU A 422 6.74 -11.18 -26.95
C GLU A 422 6.00 -9.88 -27.33
N ASP A 423 5.50 -9.12 -26.35
CA ASP A 423 4.82 -7.82 -26.54
C ASP A 423 5.78 -6.65 -26.81
N ARG A 424 7.05 -6.93 -27.11
CA ARG A 424 7.98 -5.89 -27.55
C ARG A 424 7.55 -5.43 -28.95
N PRO A 425 7.33 -4.12 -29.19
CA PRO A 425 7.04 -3.65 -30.54
C PRO A 425 8.17 -4.12 -31.46
N ARG A 426 7.80 -4.90 -32.49
CA ARG A 426 8.76 -5.41 -33.48
C ARG A 426 9.54 -4.20 -34.01
N LYS A 427 10.87 -4.25 -33.93
CA LYS A 427 11.72 -3.20 -34.51
C LYS A 427 11.22 -2.94 -35.95
N PRO A 428 11.03 -1.68 -36.38
CA PRO A 428 10.66 -1.42 -37.76
C PRO A 428 11.66 -2.15 -38.65
N GLN A 429 11.15 -3.06 -39.48
CA GLN A 429 12.00 -3.79 -40.41
C GLN A 429 12.70 -2.74 -41.27
N LYS A 430 14.03 -2.83 -41.39
CA LYS A 430 14.76 -2.01 -42.36
C LYS A 430 14.07 -2.20 -43.71
N PRO A 431 13.77 -1.12 -44.46
CA PRO A 431 13.29 -1.29 -45.82
C PRO A 431 14.29 -2.17 -46.58
N PRO A 432 13.81 -3.09 -47.44
CA PRO A 432 14.69 -3.99 -48.17
C PRO A 432 15.73 -3.17 -48.93
N THR A 433 17.01 -3.54 -48.76
CA THR A 433 18.11 -2.93 -49.50
C THR A 433 17.86 -3.14 -51.00
N PRO A 434 18.06 -2.13 -51.86
CA PRO A 434 17.96 -2.33 -53.30
C PRO A 434 18.89 -3.46 -53.73
N LEU A 435 18.39 -4.34 -54.59
CA LEU A 435 19.22 -5.38 -55.21
C LEU A 435 20.34 -4.69 -56.03
N PRO A 436 21.58 -5.20 -55.98
CA PRO A 436 22.63 -4.69 -56.86
C PRO A 436 22.27 -4.98 -58.32
N GLU A 437 22.60 -4.05 -59.20
CA GLU A 437 22.42 -4.21 -60.64
C GLU A 437 23.32 -5.36 -61.14
N GLU A 438 22.72 -6.37 -61.79
CA GLU A 438 23.47 -7.47 -62.40
C GLU A 438 24.04 -7.02 -63.76
N GLU A 439 25.35 -7.16 -63.96
CA GLU A 439 26.00 -6.84 -65.23
C GLU A 439 25.58 -7.83 -66.33
N GLU A 440 25.14 -7.33 -67.49
CA GLU A 440 24.87 -8.16 -68.66
C GLU A 440 26.15 -8.80 -69.21
N ALA A 441 26.21 -10.14 -69.18
CA ALA A 441 27.27 -10.93 -69.83
C ALA A 441 26.69 -12.07 -70.70
N VAL A 442 26.11 -11.68 -71.85
CA VAL A 442 26.06 -12.37 -73.15
C VAL A 442 26.11 -13.92 -73.17
N ALA A 443 25.03 -14.55 -73.62
CA ALA A 443 25.01 -15.97 -74.02
C ALA A 443 24.24 -16.20 -75.33
N ALA A 444 24.80 -17.01 -76.24
CA ALA A 444 24.15 -17.51 -77.46
C ALA A 444 24.97 -18.68 -78.07
N PRO A 445 24.37 -19.60 -78.85
CA PRO A 445 22.99 -20.11 -78.82
C PRO A 445 22.93 -21.66 -78.77
N ALA A 446 21.74 -22.23 -78.96
CA ALA A 446 21.36 -23.60 -78.59
C ALA A 446 21.53 -24.70 -79.67
N GLY A 447 21.35 -25.97 -79.25
CA GLY A 447 20.99 -27.11 -80.10
C GLY A 447 21.19 -28.47 -79.42
N ASP A 448 20.10 -29.21 -79.11
CA ASP A 448 19.67 -30.38 -79.89
C ASP A 448 18.29 -30.94 -79.42
N GLU A 449 17.60 -31.72 -80.26
CA GLU A 449 16.14 -32.02 -80.16
C GLU A 449 15.73 -33.49 -79.82
N ALA A 450 14.40 -33.68 -79.66
CA ALA A 450 13.59 -34.92 -79.78
C ALA A 450 13.43 -35.81 -78.52
N ASN A 451 12.28 -36.48 -78.28
CA ASN A 451 11.21 -36.89 -79.20
C ASN A 451 9.78 -36.93 -78.53
N ALA A 452 8.71 -37.04 -79.33
CA ALA A 452 7.27 -36.80 -78.97
C ALA A 452 6.41 -38.12 -78.96
N PRO A 453 5.05 -38.17 -79.16
CA PRO A 453 3.94 -37.19 -79.07
C PRO A 453 2.59 -37.70 -78.41
N GLU A 454 1.60 -36.79 -78.33
CA GLU A 454 0.10 -36.88 -78.39
C GLU A 454 -0.68 -38.19 -78.03
N THR A 455 -1.78 -38.14 -77.26
CA THR A 455 -3.18 -37.83 -77.68
C THR A 455 -4.14 -38.00 -76.46
N ALA A 456 -5.42 -37.55 -76.34
CA ALA A 456 -6.31 -36.60 -77.06
C ALA A 456 -7.44 -36.12 -76.08
N GLN A 457 -8.69 -35.84 -76.51
CA GLN A 457 -9.79 -35.23 -75.71
C GLN A 457 -11.20 -35.84 -75.94
N ALA A 458 -12.09 -35.76 -74.93
CA ALA A 458 -13.56 -35.50 -74.95
C ALA A 458 -14.13 -35.70 -73.50
N ALA A 459 -14.82 -34.78 -72.80
CA ALA A 459 -16.07 -34.03 -73.07
C ALA A 459 -17.33 -34.95 -73.12
N GLU A 460 -18.45 -34.79 -72.40
CA GLU A 460 -19.07 -33.69 -71.62
C GLU A 460 -19.79 -34.23 -70.30
N PRO A 461 -20.96 -33.74 -69.78
CA PRO A 461 -21.09 -32.69 -68.75
C PRO A 461 -21.91 -33.06 -67.46
N ASP A 462 -21.92 -32.14 -66.49
CA ASP A 462 -22.81 -32.02 -65.29
C ASP A 462 -24.32 -31.88 -65.64
N PRO A 463 -25.36 -31.91 -64.72
CA PRO A 463 -25.34 -31.42 -63.32
C PRO A 463 -26.38 -31.94 -62.24
N VAL A 464 -26.27 -31.35 -61.02
CA VAL A 464 -27.23 -31.14 -59.87
C VAL A 464 -27.82 -32.29 -58.97
N GLU A 465 -27.83 -31.97 -57.66
CA GLU A 465 -28.93 -32.09 -56.64
C GLU A 465 -29.06 -33.29 -55.64
N SER A 466 -28.52 -33.04 -54.44
CA SER A 466 -29.14 -33.13 -53.08
C SER A 466 -29.81 -34.39 -52.47
N ALA A 467 -29.44 -34.61 -51.19
CA ALA A 467 -30.32 -34.79 -50.01
C ALA A 467 -30.52 -36.19 -49.37
N LYS A 468 -30.55 -36.16 -48.01
CA LYS A 468 -30.96 -37.19 -47.02
C LYS A 468 -29.97 -38.37 -46.84
N GLU A 469 -29.89 -39.05 -45.69
CA GLU A 469 -30.84 -39.23 -44.56
C GLU A 469 -30.10 -39.55 -43.22
N GLU A 470 -30.71 -39.29 -42.05
CA GLU A 470 -30.31 -39.93 -40.76
C GLU A 470 -31.02 -41.29 -40.61
N PRO A 471 -30.65 -42.14 -39.61
CA PRO A 471 -31.57 -42.22 -38.46
C PRO A 471 -30.98 -42.52 -37.05
N VAL A 472 -31.85 -42.26 -36.09
CA VAL A 472 -31.85 -42.49 -34.63
C VAL A 472 -31.70 -43.98 -34.20
N GLY A 473 -31.25 -44.23 -32.96
CA GLY A 473 -31.46 -45.52 -32.26
C GLY A 473 -31.12 -45.49 -30.74
N GLU A 474 -32.09 -45.81 -29.87
CA GLU A 474 -31.96 -45.81 -28.40
C GLU A 474 -31.93 -47.23 -27.77
N SER A 475 -31.50 -47.30 -26.50
CA SER A 475 -32.04 -48.15 -25.39
C SER A 475 -31.66 -49.64 -25.22
N GLY A 476 -31.63 -50.05 -23.92
CA GLY A 476 -31.69 -51.44 -23.40
C GLY A 476 -30.57 -51.79 -22.39
N THR A 477 -30.76 -51.91 -21.06
CA THR A 477 -31.38 -53.03 -20.26
C THR A 477 -30.74 -54.40 -20.54
N GLU A 478 -30.29 -55.25 -19.61
CA GLU A 478 -30.49 -55.54 -18.16
C GLU A 478 -29.15 -56.09 -17.56
N GLN A 479 -28.91 -56.26 -16.25
CA GLN A 479 -29.43 -57.35 -15.38
C GLN A 479 -29.10 -57.14 -13.88
N SER A 480 -29.79 -57.91 -13.04
CA SER A 480 -29.96 -57.75 -11.59
C SER A 480 -28.94 -58.50 -10.69
N GLN A 481 -28.68 -57.89 -9.52
CA GLN A 481 -28.63 -58.42 -8.13
C GLN A 481 -29.02 -59.91 -7.88
N PRO A 482 -28.55 -60.57 -6.76
CA PRO A 482 -28.71 -60.02 -5.38
C PRO A 482 -27.72 -60.39 -4.23
N ALA A 483 -27.75 -59.51 -3.22
CA ALA A 483 -27.75 -59.67 -1.74
C ALA A 483 -26.90 -60.72 -0.98
N ALA A 484 -26.07 -60.20 -0.06
CA ALA A 484 -25.95 -60.53 1.38
C ALA A 484 -25.05 -59.43 2.01
N GLU A 485 -25.46 -58.56 2.94
CA GLU A 485 -25.99 -58.76 4.31
C GLU A 485 -24.91 -59.09 5.35
N GLU A 486 -24.36 -58.04 5.99
CA GLU A 486 -24.08 -58.03 7.43
C GLU A 486 -23.95 -56.58 7.94
N ALA A 487 -24.74 -56.22 8.94
CA ALA A 487 -24.73 -54.90 9.58
C ALA A 487 -24.82 -55.08 11.09
N GLU A 488 -23.70 -54.87 11.79
CA GLU A 488 -23.60 -55.11 13.22
C GLU A 488 -24.14 -53.91 14.02
N LYS A 489 -25.06 -54.19 14.94
CA LYS A 489 -25.68 -53.20 15.83
C LYS A 489 -24.95 -53.19 17.17
N LEU A 490 -24.66 -52.01 17.70
CA LEU A 490 -24.47 -51.80 19.14
C LEU A 490 -25.34 -50.64 19.62
N ASN A 491 -26.47 -50.98 20.24
CA ASN A 491 -27.21 -50.07 21.10
C ASN A 491 -26.49 -49.93 22.44
N PHE A 492 -26.51 -48.74 23.03
CA PHE A 492 -26.56 -48.61 24.48
C PHE A 492 -27.49 -47.48 24.92
N ASP A 493 -27.94 -47.57 26.17
CA ASP A 493 -29.26 -47.17 26.64
C ASP A 493 -29.53 -45.66 26.82
N GLN A 494 -30.82 -45.31 26.90
CA GLN A 494 -31.30 -44.01 27.38
C GLN A 494 -31.86 -44.14 28.81
N SER A 495 -31.47 -43.24 29.71
CA SER A 495 -32.30 -42.78 30.84
C SER A 495 -31.85 -41.37 31.23
N GLU A 496 -32.67 -40.35 30.96
CA GLU A 496 -33.72 -39.82 31.86
C GLU A 496 -33.16 -39.03 33.06
N GLN A 497 -33.21 -37.69 32.97
CA GLN A 497 -34.02 -36.81 33.85
C GLN A 497 -33.62 -35.33 33.71
N GLN A 498 -34.58 -34.50 33.24
CA GLN A 498 -34.65 -33.08 33.58
C GLN A 498 -35.51 -32.91 34.85
N PRO A 499 -35.40 -31.76 35.52
CA PRO A 499 -36.62 -30.96 35.66
C PRO A 499 -36.41 -29.46 35.41
N GLU A 500 -37.44 -28.82 34.86
CA GLU A 500 -37.62 -27.36 34.86
C GLU A 500 -38.21 -26.89 36.20
N VAL A 501 -37.76 -25.71 36.69
CA VAL A 501 -38.59 -24.62 37.24
C VAL A 501 -37.91 -23.30 36.89
#